data_AF-A0AAU8Z237-F1
#
_entry.id   AF-A0AAU8Z237-F1
#
_cell.length_a   1.000
_cell.length_b   1.000
_cell.length_c   1.000
_cell.angle_alpha   90.00
_cell.angle_beta   90.00
_cell.angle_gamma   90.00
#
_symmetry.space_group_name_H-M   'P 1'
#
loop_
_entity.id
_entity.type
_entity.pdbx_description
1 polymer ?
#
loop_
_entity_poly.entity_id
_entity_poly.type
_entity_poly.pdbx_seq_one_letter_code
_entity_poly.pdbx_strand_id
1 'polypeptide(L)'
;MKKIDEIVEIIKNEELEDILNIGWIDRDEEIVKFVPTLNTIFFEFKSKYLTIHREQNTDFEICIELINKDEILNEKYCNEIFKEYEFCTSSLLNMFLYEDRKQNFVTKMEAYSENEEKYNNGIVKCIGFEIRDNSYVFLDPLSFNSIEVGKKEERDQWFESILNDKKCKLLSYNPEEMFFKEWRKEDICDQK
;
A
#
# COMPACT_ATOMS: atom_id res chain seq x y z
N MET A 1 -6.45 -19.51 -9.59
CA MET A 1 -6.72 -18.07 -9.68
C MET A 1 -5.49 -17.37 -9.13
N LYS A 2 -4.95 -16.35 -9.80
CA LYS A 2 -3.76 -15.65 -9.27
C LYS A 2 -4.22 -14.75 -8.13
N LYS A 3 -3.41 -14.59 -7.07
CA LYS A 3 -3.75 -13.73 -5.91
C LYS A 3 -4.07 -12.30 -6.35
N ILE A 4 -3.32 -11.81 -7.34
CA ILE A 4 -3.52 -10.46 -7.88
C ILE A 4 -4.83 -10.30 -8.64
N ASP A 5 -5.37 -11.38 -9.25
CA ASP A 5 -6.65 -11.31 -9.96
C ASP A 5 -7.79 -11.03 -8.97
N GLU A 6 -7.76 -11.67 -7.79
CA GLU A 6 -8.73 -11.46 -6.70
C GLU A 6 -8.63 -10.04 -6.13
N ILE A 7 -7.41 -9.54 -5.94
CA ILE A 7 -7.16 -8.15 -5.51
C ILE A 7 -7.77 -7.16 -6.51
N VAL A 8 -7.48 -7.35 -7.80
CA VAL A 8 -8.00 -6.48 -8.86
C VAL A 8 -9.53 -6.56 -8.93
N GLU A 9 -10.13 -7.72 -8.69
CA GLU A 9 -11.60 -7.86 -8.66
C GLU A 9 -12.24 -7.03 -7.54
N ILE A 10 -11.69 -7.04 -6.32
CA ILE A 10 -12.19 -6.21 -5.22
C ILE A 10 -12.01 -4.73 -5.53
N ILE A 11 -10.80 -4.33 -5.93
CA ILE A 11 -10.45 -2.93 -6.21
C ILE A 11 -11.32 -2.32 -7.32
N LYS A 12 -11.70 -3.13 -8.32
CA LYS A 12 -12.57 -2.71 -9.44
C LYS A 12 -14.00 -2.44 -9.02
N ASN A 13 -14.51 -3.23 -8.09
CA ASN A 13 -15.95 -3.33 -7.82
C ASN A 13 -16.38 -2.65 -6.54
N GLU A 14 -15.43 -2.33 -5.65
CA GLU A 14 -15.73 -1.76 -4.34
C GLU A 14 -15.16 -0.35 -4.19
N GLU A 15 -15.89 0.45 -3.43
CA GLU A 15 -15.43 1.77 -3.01
C GLU A 15 -14.35 1.60 -1.92
N LEU A 16 -13.30 2.41 -2.00
CA LEU A 16 -12.31 2.57 -0.94
C LEU A 16 -12.92 3.45 0.15
N GLU A 17 -13.34 2.83 1.23
CA GLU A 17 -13.98 3.47 2.38
C GLU A 17 -12.96 4.23 3.25
N ASP A 18 -11.76 3.67 3.45
CA ASP A 18 -10.69 4.31 4.22
C ASP A 18 -9.28 3.82 3.80
N ILE A 19 -8.24 4.53 4.23
CA ILE A 19 -6.84 4.09 4.24
C ILE A 19 -6.39 4.16 5.70
N LEU A 20 -6.09 3.01 6.31
CA LEU A 20 -5.79 2.92 7.73
C LEU A 20 -4.30 2.65 7.97
N ASN A 21 -3.79 3.26 9.03
CA ASN A 21 -2.61 2.79 9.73
C ASN A 21 -3.01 2.24 11.10
N ILE A 22 -2.31 1.21 11.56
CA ILE A 22 -2.49 0.64 12.90
C ILE A 22 -1.33 1.10 13.80
N GLY A 23 -1.53 0.99 15.10
CA GLY A 23 -0.52 1.33 16.08
C GLY A 23 -1.03 1.15 17.50
N TRP A 24 -0.39 1.86 18.41
CA TRP A 24 -0.76 1.84 19.81
C TRP A 24 -0.79 3.22 20.43
N ILE A 25 -1.51 3.34 21.54
CA ILE A 25 -1.51 4.54 22.37
C ILE A 25 -0.43 4.40 23.44
N ASP A 26 0.56 5.29 23.39
CA ASP A 26 1.52 5.49 24.46
C ASP A 26 0.96 6.49 25.48
N ARG A 27 0.87 6.06 26.73
CA ARG A 27 0.37 6.83 27.87
C ARG A 27 1.44 7.07 28.95
N ASP A 28 2.67 6.61 28.73
CA ASP A 28 3.75 6.71 29.72
C ASP A 28 4.37 8.11 29.76
N GLU A 29 4.12 8.92 28.73
CA GLU A 29 4.53 10.31 28.65
C GLU A 29 3.45 11.29 29.18
N GLU A 30 3.86 12.52 29.52
CA GLU A 30 2.93 13.60 29.93
C GLU A 30 1.86 13.91 28.86
N ILE A 31 2.16 13.62 27.59
CA ILE A 31 1.26 13.78 26.46
C ILE A 31 0.98 12.38 25.90
N VAL A 32 -0.30 12.01 25.85
CA VAL A 32 -0.75 10.77 25.22
C VAL A 32 -0.51 10.86 23.71
N LYS A 33 0.16 9.85 23.14
CA LYS A 33 0.54 9.84 21.72
C LYS A 33 0.08 8.55 21.04
N PHE A 34 -0.31 8.69 19.77
CA PHE A 34 -0.43 7.54 18.88
C PHE A 34 0.95 7.22 18.30
N VAL A 35 1.35 5.96 18.42
CA VAL A 35 2.59 5.43 17.86
C VAL A 35 2.22 4.47 16.72
N PRO A 36 2.39 4.88 15.45
CA PRO A 36 2.01 4.06 14.32
C PRO A 36 2.99 2.90 14.11
N THR A 37 2.48 1.76 13.66
CA THR A 37 3.30 0.78 12.97
C THR A 37 3.75 1.37 11.64
N LEU A 38 4.97 1.06 11.24
CA LEU A 38 5.57 1.66 10.04
C LEU A 38 5.58 0.72 8.84
N ASN A 39 5.25 -0.56 9.04
CA ASN A 39 5.42 -1.60 8.04
C ASN A 39 4.11 -2.13 7.44
N THR A 40 2.96 -1.61 7.86
CA THR A 40 1.66 -2.07 7.35
C THR A 40 0.71 -0.90 7.12
N ILE A 41 0.09 -0.86 5.95
CA ILE A 41 -1.02 0.03 5.60
C ILE A 41 -2.18 -0.84 5.15
N PHE A 42 -3.41 -0.43 5.48
CA PHE A 42 -4.62 -1.13 5.06
C PHE A 42 -5.46 -0.21 4.19
N PHE A 43 -5.97 -0.73 3.08
CA PHE A 43 -7.00 -0.10 2.28
C PHE A 43 -8.32 -0.80 2.63
N GLU A 44 -9.25 -0.03 3.15
CA GLU A 44 -10.56 -0.49 3.60
C GLU A 44 -11.54 -0.48 2.42
N PHE A 45 -11.94 -1.67 1.98
CA PHE A 45 -13.06 -1.86 1.07
C PHE A 45 -14.24 -2.43 1.86
N LYS A 46 -15.45 -2.38 1.30
CA LYS A 46 -16.66 -2.85 1.98
C LYS A 46 -16.55 -4.29 2.49
N SER A 47 -16.00 -5.21 1.70
CA SER A 47 -15.96 -6.64 2.04
C SER A 47 -14.70 -7.06 2.79
N LYS A 48 -13.57 -6.38 2.54
CA LYS A 48 -12.24 -6.83 2.97
C LYS A 48 -11.30 -5.65 3.24
N TYR A 49 -10.17 -5.94 3.86
CA TYR A 49 -9.01 -5.06 3.76
C TYR A 49 -8.08 -5.58 2.68
N LEU A 50 -7.52 -4.66 1.91
CA LEU A 50 -6.29 -4.89 1.17
C LEU A 50 -5.14 -4.45 2.07
N THR A 51 -4.37 -5.41 2.56
CA THR A 51 -3.18 -5.16 3.37
C THR A 51 -1.98 -4.99 2.47
N ILE A 52 -1.22 -3.93 2.72
CA ILE A 52 0.09 -3.67 2.12
C ILE A 52 1.11 -3.76 3.25
N HIS A 53 1.88 -4.84 3.28
CA HIS A 53 2.81 -5.15 4.36
C HIS A 53 4.23 -5.31 3.84
N ARG A 54 5.20 -4.71 4.53
CA ARG A 54 6.62 -4.86 4.23
C ARG A 54 7.24 -5.95 5.08
N GLU A 55 7.81 -6.96 4.43
CA GLU A 55 8.56 -8.01 5.11
C GLU A 55 9.98 -7.55 5.43
N GLN A 56 10.31 -7.40 6.72
CA GLN A 56 11.61 -6.88 7.19
C GLN A 56 12.81 -7.77 6.82
N ASN A 57 12.59 -9.04 6.47
CA ASN A 57 13.66 -10.01 6.17
C ASN A 57 13.92 -10.20 4.67
N THR A 58 13.36 -9.34 3.82
CA THR A 58 13.46 -9.45 2.35
C THR A 58 14.20 -8.26 1.75
N ASP A 59 14.63 -8.41 0.49
CA ASP A 59 15.21 -7.33 -0.32
C ASP A 59 14.11 -6.32 -0.71
N PHE A 60 13.58 -5.59 0.27
CA PHE A 60 12.63 -4.49 0.11
C PHE A 60 11.38 -4.91 -0.67
N GLU A 61 10.66 -5.91 -0.15
CA GLU A 61 9.42 -6.38 -0.78
C GLU A 61 8.19 -5.99 0.03
N ILE A 62 7.19 -5.55 -0.72
CA ILE A 62 5.82 -5.38 -0.24
C ILE A 62 5.02 -6.62 -0.64
N CYS A 63 4.37 -7.21 0.36
CA CYS A 63 3.35 -8.22 0.20
C CYS A 63 1.97 -7.56 0.26
N ILE A 64 1.18 -7.79 -0.78
CA ILE A 64 -0.18 -7.30 -0.91
C ILE A 64 -1.14 -8.48 -0.75
N GLU A 65 -2.14 -8.32 0.10
CA GLU A 65 -3.03 -9.40 0.53
C GLU A 65 -4.44 -8.90 0.80
N LEU A 66 -5.45 -9.66 0.37
CA LEU A 66 -6.82 -9.45 0.85
C LEU A 66 -7.02 -10.24 2.15
N ILE A 67 -7.44 -9.55 3.20
CA ILE A 67 -7.82 -10.16 4.49
C ILE A 67 -9.27 -9.82 4.83
N ASN A 68 -9.88 -10.64 5.66
CA ASN A 68 -11.19 -10.35 6.21
C ASN A 68 -11.11 -9.22 7.24
N LYS A 69 -12.25 -8.56 7.48
CA LYS A 69 -12.31 -7.39 8.38
C LYS A 69 -11.93 -7.70 9.83
N ASP A 70 -12.17 -8.93 10.28
CA ASP A 70 -11.83 -9.42 11.61
C ASP A 70 -10.34 -9.79 11.76
N GLU A 71 -9.56 -9.81 10.68
CA GLU A 71 -8.14 -10.19 10.68
C GLU A 71 -7.19 -9.00 10.82
N ILE A 72 -7.68 -7.77 10.98
CA ILE A 72 -6.82 -6.58 11.15
C ILE A 72 -5.91 -6.67 12.39
N LEU A 73 -6.34 -7.42 13.41
CA LEU A 73 -5.59 -7.68 14.65
C LEU A 73 -4.67 -8.91 14.57
N ASN A 74 -4.43 -9.46 13.37
CA ASN A 74 -3.56 -10.62 13.21
C ASN A 74 -2.13 -10.29 13.70
N GLU A 75 -1.55 -11.19 14.48
CA GLU A 75 -0.19 -11.05 15.03
C GLU A 75 0.81 -10.73 13.91
N LYS A 76 0.67 -11.29 12.71
CA LYS A 76 1.50 -10.99 11.52
C LYS A 76 1.70 -9.48 11.30
N TYR A 77 0.62 -8.69 11.43
CA TYR A 77 0.62 -7.25 11.17
C TYR A 77 0.86 -6.42 12.43
N CYS A 78 0.52 -6.98 13.59
CA CYS A 78 0.60 -6.32 14.89
C CYS A 78 1.87 -6.70 15.70
N ASN A 79 2.85 -7.40 15.10
CA ASN A 79 4.03 -7.89 15.81
C ASN A 79 4.86 -6.78 16.48
N GLU A 80 4.77 -5.53 16.00
CA GLU A 80 5.43 -4.36 16.60
C GLU A 80 4.67 -3.81 17.81
N ILE A 81 3.42 -4.23 18.01
CA ILE A 81 2.56 -3.78 19.10
C ILE A 81 2.83 -4.67 20.31
N PHE A 82 3.51 -4.13 21.33
CA PHE A 82 3.70 -4.86 22.57
C PHE A 82 2.33 -5.10 23.23
N LYS A 83 2.10 -6.32 23.72
CA LYS A 83 0.81 -6.78 24.29
C LYS A 83 0.27 -5.92 25.44
N GLU A 84 1.10 -5.05 26.00
CA GLU A 84 0.78 -4.14 27.09
C GLU A 84 0.15 -2.81 26.64
N TYR A 85 0.30 -2.42 25.36
CA TYR A 85 -0.28 -1.18 24.85
C TYR A 85 -1.64 -1.39 24.20
N GLU A 86 -2.47 -0.34 24.25
CA GLU A 86 -3.80 -0.30 23.65
C GLU A 86 -3.68 -0.18 22.12
N PHE A 87 -4.14 -1.21 21.40
CA PHE A 87 -4.26 -1.18 19.94
C PHE A 87 -5.21 -0.09 19.49
N CYS A 88 -4.86 0.61 18.41
CA CYS A 88 -5.76 1.54 17.74
C CYS A 88 -5.47 1.67 16.24
N THR A 89 -6.45 2.17 15.51
CA THR A 89 -6.35 2.54 14.10
C THR A 89 -6.39 4.06 13.95
N SER A 90 -5.70 4.57 12.93
CA SER A 90 -5.80 5.95 12.48
C SER A 90 -6.14 5.97 11.00
N SER A 91 -7.18 6.73 10.64
CA SER A 91 -7.48 7.03 9.25
C SER A 91 -6.42 7.96 8.68
N LEU A 92 -5.97 7.65 7.48
CA LEU A 92 -5.11 8.45 6.63
C LEU A 92 -5.87 9.07 5.45
N LEU A 93 -7.18 8.81 5.33
CA LEU A 93 -8.00 9.19 4.18
C LEU A 93 -7.85 10.66 3.80
N ASN A 94 -7.99 11.54 4.80
CA ASN A 94 -7.95 12.99 4.63
C ASN A 94 -6.57 13.55 4.26
N MET A 95 -5.50 12.73 4.33
CA MET A 95 -4.17 13.14 3.87
C MET A 95 -4.02 12.94 2.35
N PHE A 96 -4.76 11.99 1.78
CA PHE A 96 -4.54 11.51 0.42
C PHE A 96 -5.72 11.72 -0.51
N LEU A 97 -6.93 11.78 0.03
CA LEU A 97 -8.14 12.07 -0.73
C LEU A 97 -8.47 13.55 -0.61
N TYR A 98 -8.65 14.20 -1.76
CA TYR A 98 -8.71 15.65 -1.83
C TYR A 98 -9.96 16.22 -1.15
N GLU A 99 -11.04 15.45 -1.02
CA GLU A 99 -12.28 15.86 -0.36
C GLU A 99 -13.01 14.65 0.25
N ASP A 100 -13.77 14.89 1.32
CA ASP A 100 -14.65 13.98 2.09
C ASP A 100 -15.86 13.46 1.24
N ARG A 101 -15.60 13.22 -0.04
CA ARG A 101 -16.60 12.96 -1.08
C ARG A 101 -16.85 11.47 -1.21
N LYS A 102 -18.12 11.18 -1.49
CA LYS A 102 -18.61 9.84 -1.77
C LYS A 102 -18.10 9.39 -3.14
N GLN A 103 -17.79 8.10 -3.30
CA GLN A 103 -17.34 7.38 -4.49
C GLN A 103 -15.82 7.33 -4.72
N ASN A 104 -15.04 6.98 -3.71
CA ASN A 104 -13.59 6.74 -3.82
C ASN A 104 -13.29 5.42 -4.53
N PHE A 105 -13.45 5.36 -5.85
CA PHE A 105 -13.09 4.17 -6.62
C PHE A 105 -11.65 4.27 -7.12
N VAL A 106 -10.91 3.17 -6.98
CA VAL A 106 -9.61 3.03 -7.63
C VAL A 106 -9.84 2.87 -9.12
N THR A 107 -9.28 3.78 -9.91
CA THR A 107 -9.40 3.78 -11.37
C THR A 107 -8.21 3.14 -12.06
N LYS A 108 -7.10 2.99 -11.35
CA LYS A 108 -5.86 2.41 -11.88
C LYS A 108 -4.99 1.88 -10.76
N MET A 109 -4.32 0.77 -11.04
CA MET A 109 -3.29 0.19 -10.17
C MET A 109 -2.03 -0.04 -11.00
N GLU A 110 -0.89 0.42 -10.49
CA GLU A 110 0.43 0.26 -11.09
C GLU A 110 1.33 -0.47 -10.10
N ALA A 111 2.02 -1.52 -10.53
CA ALA A 111 2.91 -2.27 -9.66
C ALA A 111 4.21 -2.64 -10.38
N TYR A 112 5.29 -2.67 -9.61
CA TYR A 112 6.59 -3.12 -10.06
C TYR A 112 7.00 -4.33 -9.26
N SER A 113 7.41 -5.38 -9.95
CA SER A 113 7.87 -6.64 -9.36
C SER A 113 9.17 -7.06 -10.02
N GLU A 114 9.90 -8.02 -9.43
CA GLU A 114 11.06 -8.61 -10.10
C GLU A 114 10.64 -9.50 -11.28
N ASN A 115 9.49 -10.16 -11.18
CA ASN A 115 8.99 -11.04 -12.23
C ASN A 115 7.48 -11.25 -12.13
N GLU A 116 6.94 -11.93 -13.15
CA GLU A 116 5.51 -12.23 -13.23
C GLU A 116 5.02 -13.17 -12.12
N GLU A 117 5.85 -14.12 -11.67
CA GLU A 117 5.47 -15.06 -10.62
C GLU A 117 5.25 -14.34 -9.28
N LYS A 118 6.21 -13.49 -8.87
CA LYS A 118 6.10 -12.64 -7.68
C LYS A 118 4.87 -11.72 -7.77
N TYR A 119 4.68 -11.07 -8.92
CA TYR A 119 3.51 -10.22 -9.14
C TYR A 119 2.18 -10.99 -8.97
N ASN A 120 2.07 -12.17 -9.59
CA ASN A 120 0.87 -13.01 -9.48
C ASN A 120 0.58 -13.45 -8.04
N ASN A 121 1.62 -13.56 -7.21
CA ASN A 121 1.55 -13.90 -5.79
C ASN A 121 1.38 -12.66 -4.88
N GLY A 122 1.22 -11.46 -5.44
CA GLY A 122 1.06 -10.22 -4.69
C GLY A 122 2.34 -9.70 -4.04
N ILE A 123 3.51 -10.10 -4.54
CA ILE A 123 4.82 -9.62 -4.09
C ILE A 123 5.32 -8.59 -5.10
N VAL A 124 5.54 -7.36 -4.62
CA VAL A 124 5.95 -6.21 -5.43
C VAL A 124 7.05 -5.44 -4.71
N LYS A 125 7.77 -4.58 -5.43
CA LYS A 125 8.66 -3.58 -4.84
C LYS A 125 7.81 -2.38 -4.41
N CYS A 126 7.12 -1.77 -5.37
CA CYS A 126 6.23 -0.64 -5.12
C CYS A 126 4.86 -0.85 -5.77
N ILE A 127 3.88 -0.08 -5.28
CA ILE A 127 2.53 -0.06 -5.82
C ILE A 127 1.92 1.35 -5.76
N GLY A 128 1.25 1.75 -6.83
CA GLY A 128 0.50 2.99 -6.93
C GLY A 128 -0.96 2.74 -7.22
N PHE A 129 -1.82 3.55 -6.63
CA PHE A 129 -3.26 3.57 -6.85
C PHE A 129 -3.70 4.96 -7.29
N GLU A 130 -4.25 5.07 -8.49
CA GLU A 130 -5.01 6.24 -8.89
C GLU A 130 -6.45 6.04 -8.42
N ILE A 131 -6.91 6.98 -7.63
CA ILE A 131 -8.26 7.04 -7.08
C ILE A 131 -8.98 8.18 -7.82
N ARG A 132 -10.30 8.11 -7.94
CA ARG A 132 -11.10 9.16 -8.60
C ARG A 132 -10.71 10.58 -8.16
N ASP A 133 -11.01 11.53 -9.04
CA ASP A 133 -10.72 12.96 -8.84
C ASP A 133 -9.23 13.29 -8.70
N ASN A 134 -8.38 12.55 -9.43
CA ASN A 134 -6.93 12.70 -9.47
C ASN A 134 -6.23 12.50 -8.11
N SER A 135 -6.90 11.83 -7.16
CA SER A 135 -6.24 11.41 -5.92
C SER A 135 -5.29 10.25 -6.23
N TYR A 136 -4.14 10.21 -5.57
CA TYR A 136 -3.12 9.20 -5.85
C TYR A 136 -2.41 8.80 -4.57
N VAL A 137 -2.24 7.50 -4.38
CA VAL A 137 -1.47 6.94 -3.27
C VAL A 137 -0.37 6.07 -3.84
N PHE A 138 0.87 6.39 -3.50
CA PHE A 138 2.04 5.59 -3.82
C PHE A 138 2.59 4.95 -2.56
N LEU A 139 2.87 3.65 -2.63
CA LEU A 139 3.44 2.88 -1.54
C LEU A 139 4.76 2.27 -2.02
N ASP A 140 5.76 2.39 -1.14
CA ASP A 140 7.19 2.12 -1.31
C ASP A 140 8.05 3.28 -1.88
N PRO A 141 8.51 4.17 -1.01
CA PRO A 141 9.46 5.21 -1.37
C PRO A 141 10.73 5.02 -0.51
N LEU A 142 11.51 3.97 -0.77
CA LEU A 142 12.94 3.92 -0.41
C LEU A 142 13.29 3.96 1.10
N SER A 143 12.38 3.63 2.01
CA SER A 143 12.72 3.52 3.43
C SER A 143 13.24 2.13 3.80
N PHE A 144 14.36 2.11 4.52
CA PHE A 144 14.99 0.87 4.99
C PHE A 144 14.13 0.09 6.01
N ASN A 145 13.23 0.78 6.72
CA ASN A 145 12.50 0.23 7.87
C ASN A 145 11.00 0.52 7.87
N SER A 146 10.45 1.10 6.79
CA SER A 146 9.04 1.46 6.73
C SER A 146 8.47 1.40 5.32
N ILE A 147 7.15 1.33 5.23
CA ILE A 147 6.41 1.77 4.04
C ILE A 147 6.25 3.28 4.19
N GLU A 148 6.81 4.06 3.27
CA GLU A 148 6.39 5.46 3.16
C GLU A 148 5.17 5.56 2.22
N VAL A 149 4.37 6.60 2.41
CA VAL A 149 3.17 6.85 1.62
C VAL A 149 3.38 8.17 0.87
N GLY A 150 3.52 8.08 -0.44
CA GLY A 150 3.77 9.20 -1.34
C GLY A 150 2.57 9.54 -2.22
N LYS A 151 2.70 10.62 -2.97
CA LYS A 151 1.76 11.04 -4.02
C LYS A 151 2.36 10.72 -5.39
N LYS A 152 1.70 11.24 -6.44
CA LYS A 152 2.09 10.99 -7.82
C LYS A 152 3.48 11.56 -8.13
N GLU A 153 3.84 12.69 -7.52
CA GLU A 153 5.13 13.33 -7.71
C GLU A 153 6.28 12.48 -7.16
N GLU A 154 6.12 11.90 -5.96
CA GLU A 154 7.11 10.98 -5.39
C GLU A 154 7.24 9.70 -6.22
N ARG A 155 6.12 9.22 -6.76
CA ARG A 155 6.11 8.11 -7.73
C ARG A 155 6.93 8.45 -8.98
N ASP A 156 6.73 9.63 -9.56
CA ASP A 156 7.43 10.04 -10.78
C ASP A 156 8.94 10.17 -10.51
N GLN A 157 9.32 10.75 -9.37
CA GLN A 157 10.72 10.82 -8.93
C GLN A 157 11.35 9.44 -8.73
N TRP A 158 10.59 8.50 -8.14
CA TRP A 158 11.03 7.11 -7.97
C TRP A 158 11.36 6.48 -9.33
N PHE A 159 10.49 6.64 -10.32
CA PHE A 159 10.75 6.16 -11.68
C PHE A 159 11.97 6.79 -12.32
N GLU A 160 12.08 8.11 -12.24
CA GLU A 160 13.22 8.83 -12.79
C GLU A 160 14.53 8.37 -12.15
N SER A 161 14.56 8.12 -10.84
CA SER A 161 15.75 7.65 -10.13
C SER A 161 16.20 6.25 -10.58
N ILE A 162 15.26 5.33 -10.78
CA ILE A 162 15.55 3.96 -11.22
C ILE A 162 15.98 3.94 -12.68
N LEU A 163 15.33 4.73 -13.54
CA LEU A 163 15.66 4.76 -14.96
C LEU A 163 16.99 5.44 -15.26
N ASN A 164 17.40 6.44 -14.45
CA ASN A 164 18.57 7.26 -14.74
C ASN A 164 19.86 6.84 -14.04
N ASP A 165 19.83 5.99 -13.01
CA ASP A 165 20.97 5.90 -12.10
C ASP A 165 21.75 4.57 -12.08
N LYS A 166 22.98 4.62 -12.63
CA LYS A 166 24.11 3.74 -12.27
C LYS A 166 24.73 4.08 -10.89
N LYS A 167 24.22 5.11 -10.19
CA LYS A 167 24.72 5.60 -8.89
C LYS A 167 23.65 5.64 -7.77
N CYS A 168 22.50 4.99 -7.93
CA CYS A 168 21.64 4.68 -6.79
C CYS A 168 22.35 3.63 -5.93
N LYS A 169 23.34 4.07 -5.13
CA LYS A 169 24.07 3.25 -4.15
C LYS A 169 23.18 2.71 -3.02
N LEU A 170 21.89 3.03 -3.04
CA LEU A 170 20.90 2.60 -2.05
C LEU A 170 20.10 1.37 -2.49
N LEU A 171 20.28 0.92 -3.73
CA LEU A 171 19.43 -0.09 -4.34
C LEU A 171 20.29 -1.03 -5.19
N SER A 172 20.44 -2.29 -4.78
CA SER A 172 21.09 -3.35 -5.55
C SER A 172 20.26 -3.84 -6.75
N TYR A 173 19.44 -2.96 -7.34
CA TYR A 173 18.42 -3.35 -8.31
C TYR A 173 18.85 -2.97 -9.72
N ASN A 174 18.65 -3.91 -10.65
CA ASN A 174 18.80 -3.68 -12.07
C ASN A 174 17.43 -3.28 -12.65
N PRO A 175 17.24 -2.02 -13.08
CA PRO A 175 15.99 -1.56 -13.69
C PRO A 175 15.56 -2.38 -14.91
N GLU A 176 16.53 -2.92 -15.66
CA GLU A 176 16.30 -3.73 -16.85
C GLU A 176 15.68 -5.09 -16.54
N GLU A 177 15.72 -5.53 -15.27
CA GLU A 177 15.16 -6.80 -14.79
C GLU A 177 13.80 -6.63 -14.12
N MET A 178 13.27 -5.41 -14.01
CA MET A 178 11.99 -5.15 -13.34
C MET A 178 10.80 -5.37 -14.27
N PHE A 179 9.81 -6.09 -13.75
CA PHE A 179 8.53 -6.37 -14.37
C PHE A 179 7.49 -5.32 -13.98
N PHE A 180 7.11 -4.49 -14.95
CA PHE A 180 6.02 -3.52 -14.78
C PHE A 180 4.67 -4.12 -15.18
N LYS A 181 3.68 -3.94 -14.31
CA LYS A 181 2.28 -4.22 -14.62
C LYS A 181 1.38 -3.06 -14.24
N GLU A 182 0.44 -2.82 -15.12
CA GLU A 182 -0.59 -1.82 -14.97
C GLU A 182 -1.93 -2.49 -15.25
N TRP A 183 -2.87 -2.30 -14.33
CA TRP A 183 -4.28 -2.50 -14.64
C TRP A 183 -4.83 -1.19 -15.23
N ARG A 184 -5.39 -1.24 -16.44
CA ARG A 184 -5.84 -0.05 -17.18
C ARG A 184 -7.34 0.20 -17.05
N LYS A 185 -7.69 1.49 -17.02
CA LYS A 185 -9.05 2.04 -16.98
C LYS A 185 -9.99 1.51 -18.07
N GLU A 186 -9.46 1.03 -19.20
CA GLU A 186 -10.22 0.45 -20.32
C GLU A 186 -10.97 -0.84 -19.94
N ASP A 187 -10.64 -1.47 -18.80
CA ASP A 187 -11.32 -2.66 -18.30
C ASP A 187 -12.56 -2.37 -17.43
N ILE A 188 -12.85 -1.09 -17.16
CA ILE A 188 -14.07 -0.67 -16.46
C ILE A 188 -15.09 -0.31 -17.55
N CYS A 189 -16.00 -1.24 -17.89
CA CYS A 189 -17.21 -0.84 -18.59
C CYS A 189 -17.91 0.22 -17.74
N ASP A 190 -18.17 1.40 -18.31
CA ASP A 190 -18.91 2.51 -17.71
C ASP A 190 -20.06 1.99 -16.83
N GLN A 191 -19.83 1.85 -15.53
CA GLN A 191 -20.89 1.62 -14.57
C GLN A 191 -21.61 2.95 -14.41
N LYS A 192 -22.58 3.15 -15.31
CA LYS A 192 -23.56 4.24 -15.33
C LYS A 192 -24.44 4.22 -14.09
#